data_AF-A0A401RQU9-F1
#
_entry.id   AF-A0A401RQU9-F1
#
_cell.length_a   1.000
_cell.length_b   1.000
_cell.length_c   1.000
_cell.angle_alpha   90.00
_cell.angle_beta   90.00
_cell.angle_gamma   90.00
#
_symmetry.space_group_name_H-M   'P 1'
#
loop_
_entity.id
_entity.type
_entity.pdbx_description
1 polymer ?
#
loop_
_entity_poly.entity_id
_entity_poly.type
_entity_poly.pdbx_seq_one_letter_code
_entity_poly.pdbx_strand_id
1 'polypeptide(L)'
;MHDPFAMRPFFGYNFGRYLSHWLSMEHRTCSKLPKIFHVNWFRKDKQNNFLWPGFGENCRVLEWMFRRIEGEDCAKMSPLGYIPADGALNLNGLSHVNMDEIFSIDKGFWEEEIKEIRKYFDDQVNTDLPCDVANQLLQLEQRISQL
;
A
#
# COMPACT_ATOMS: atom_id res chain seq x y z
N MET A 1 2.74 -10.35 11.53
CA MET A 1 3.79 -9.62 12.27
C MET A 1 3.90 -8.25 11.63
N HIS A 2 3.51 -7.18 12.32
CA HIS A 2 3.56 -5.82 11.77
C HIS A 2 4.99 -5.29 11.81
N ASP A 3 5.41 -4.63 10.73
CA ASP A 3 6.70 -3.95 10.63
C ASP A 3 6.53 -2.56 9.98
N PRO A 4 5.99 -1.57 10.73
CA PRO A 4 5.73 -0.25 10.19
C PRO A 4 7.00 0.38 9.64
N PHE A 5 6.96 0.83 8.37
CA PHE A 5 8.08 1.46 7.68
C PHE A 5 9.35 0.58 7.57
N ALA A 6 9.26 -0.73 7.81
CA ALA A 6 10.42 -1.61 8.02
C ALA A 6 11.34 -1.13 9.16
N MET A 7 10.77 -0.41 10.14
CA MET A 7 11.49 0.28 11.21
C MET A 7 11.22 -0.32 12.58
N ARG A 8 10.43 -1.40 12.70
CA ARG A 8 10.06 -1.96 14.02
C ARG A 8 11.25 -2.20 14.96
N PRO A 9 12.36 -2.83 14.55
CA PRO A 9 13.50 -3.04 15.45
C PRO A 9 14.45 -1.82 15.51
N PHE A 10 14.14 -0.73 14.81
CA PHE A 10 15.05 0.39 14.57
C PHE A 10 14.52 1.76 15.03
N PHE A 11 13.33 1.83 15.63
CA PHE A 11 12.82 3.09 16.16
C PHE A 11 13.73 3.61 17.28
N GLY A 12 14.32 4.79 17.06
CA GLY A 12 15.15 5.48 18.06
C GLY A 12 14.35 6.31 19.07
N TYR A 13 13.03 6.42 18.90
CA TYR A 13 12.11 7.13 19.77
C TYR A 13 10.68 6.60 19.58
N ASN A 14 9.71 7.15 20.33
CA ASN A 14 8.32 6.72 20.30
C ASN A 14 7.72 6.66 18.86
N PHE A 15 7.08 5.55 18.53
CA PHE A 15 6.53 5.30 17.20
C PHE A 15 5.38 6.25 16.81
N GLY A 16 4.46 6.60 17.73
CA GLY A 16 3.41 7.59 17.44
C GLY A 16 3.96 8.98 17.13
N ARG A 17 5.04 9.38 17.82
CA ARG A 17 5.79 10.60 17.51
C ARG A 17 6.52 10.50 16.17
N TYR A 18 7.00 9.31 15.81
CA TYR A 18 7.59 9.07 14.48
C TYR A 18 6.56 9.24 13.36
N LEU A 19 5.34 8.71 13.54
CA LEU A 19 4.23 8.95 12.61
C LEU A 19 3.89 10.45 12.52
N SER A 20 3.81 11.13 13.66
CA SER A 20 3.57 12.59 13.71
C SER A 20 4.65 13.37 12.97
N HIS A 21 5.91 12.95 13.07
CA HIS A 21 7.02 13.56 12.35
C HIS A 21 6.86 13.42 10.83
N TRP A 22 6.52 12.23 10.34
CA TRP A 22 6.22 11.99 8.92
C TRP A 22 5.08 12.86 8.40
N LEU A 23 3.96 12.93 9.12
CA LEU A 23 2.82 13.76 8.73
C LEU A 23 3.20 15.24 8.65
N SER A 24 4.04 15.72 9.57
CA SER A 24 4.45 17.13 9.59
C SER A 24 5.29 17.55 8.38
N MET A 25 5.78 16.62 7.55
CA MET A 25 6.59 16.95 6.37
C MET A 25 5.84 17.81 5.36
N GLU A 26 4.52 17.68 5.25
CA GLU A 26 3.70 18.51 4.36
C GLU A 26 3.85 20.01 4.62
N HIS A 27 4.05 20.39 5.89
CA HIS A 27 4.18 21.79 6.27
C HIS A 27 5.64 22.25 6.44
N ARG A 28 6.61 21.32 6.39
CA ARG A 28 8.03 21.60 6.64
C ARG A 28 8.84 21.86 5.39
N THR A 29 8.29 21.62 4.21
CA THR A 29 9.01 21.76 2.94
C THR A 29 8.21 22.55 1.92
N CYS A 30 8.92 23.36 1.13
CA CYS A 30 8.37 23.97 -0.08
C CYS A 30 8.60 23.09 -1.33
N SER A 31 9.32 21.97 -1.18
CA SER A 31 9.57 21.02 -2.25
C SER A 31 8.37 20.12 -2.49
N LYS A 32 8.26 19.58 -3.71
CA LYS A 32 7.25 18.57 -4.03
C LYS A 32 7.50 17.31 -3.21
N LEU A 33 6.48 16.87 -2.46
CA LEU A 33 6.53 15.59 -1.74
C LEU A 33 6.57 14.42 -2.74
N PRO A 34 7.32 13.34 -2.43
CA PRO A 34 7.33 12.16 -3.27
C PRO A 34 5.97 11.45 -3.23
N LYS A 35 5.64 10.76 -4.32
CA LYS A 35 4.52 9.80 -4.32
C LYS A 35 4.90 8.58 -3.47
N ILE A 36 3.94 8.06 -2.71
CA ILE A 36 4.10 6.85 -1.88
C ILE A 36 3.42 5.68 -2.59
N PHE A 37 4.10 4.53 -2.62
CA PHE A 37 3.59 3.31 -3.22
C PHE A 37 3.75 2.14 -2.25
N HIS A 38 2.84 1.17 -2.34
CA HIS A 38 2.92 -0.11 -1.64
C HIS A 38 2.94 -1.23 -2.69
N VAL A 39 3.83 -2.20 -2.53
CA VAL A 39 4.00 -3.33 -3.47
C VAL A 39 3.89 -4.66 -2.73
N ASN A 40 3.48 -5.70 -3.46
CA ASN A 40 3.50 -7.07 -2.95
C ASN A 40 3.98 -8.04 -4.04
N TRP A 41 5.24 -8.43 -3.97
CA TRP A 41 5.84 -9.43 -4.88
C TRP A 41 5.48 -10.87 -4.52
N PHE A 42 4.84 -11.07 -3.37
CA PHE A 42 4.72 -12.38 -2.73
C PHE A 42 3.27 -12.88 -2.69
N ARG A 43 2.34 -12.22 -3.39
CA ARG A 43 0.96 -12.67 -3.51
C ARG A 43 0.93 -14.05 -4.18
N LYS A 44 0.15 -14.97 -3.62
CA LYS A 44 0.04 -16.35 -4.09
C LYS A 44 -1.37 -16.71 -4.54
N ASP A 45 -1.46 -17.65 -5.47
CA ASP A 45 -2.71 -18.29 -5.87
C ASP A 45 -3.18 -19.32 -4.83
N LYS A 46 -4.32 -19.96 -5.10
CA LYS A 46 -4.89 -21.03 -4.27
C LYS A 46 -4.02 -22.30 -4.24
N GLN A 47 -3.11 -22.44 -5.20
CA GLN A 47 -2.15 -23.54 -5.32
C GLN A 47 -0.79 -23.19 -4.69
N ASN A 48 -0.69 -22.05 -4.00
CA ASN A 48 0.51 -21.56 -3.31
C ASN A 48 1.68 -21.18 -4.25
N ASN A 49 1.40 -20.96 -5.55
CA ASN A 49 2.35 -20.40 -6.50
C ASN A 49 2.34 -18.87 -6.45
N PHE A 50 3.47 -18.23 -6.72
CA PHE A 50 3.52 -16.78 -6.83
C PHE A 50 2.78 -16.30 -8.09
N LEU A 51 1.88 -15.33 -7.91
CA LEU A 51 1.15 -14.72 -9.03
C LEU A 51 2.03 -13.82 -9.89
N TRP A 52 3.13 -13.31 -9.32
CA TRP A 52 4.07 -12.45 -10.00
C TRP A 52 5.47 -13.10 -10.04
N PRO A 53 6.16 -13.12 -11.19
CA PRO A 53 7.46 -13.78 -11.35
C PRO A 53 8.59 -13.13 -10.51
N GLY A 54 8.48 -11.84 -10.19
CA GLY A 54 9.44 -11.16 -9.33
C GLY A 54 10.79 -10.88 -9.99
N PHE A 55 11.81 -10.65 -9.16
CA PHE A 55 13.20 -10.39 -9.58
C PHE A 55 13.31 -9.27 -10.62
N GLY A 56 13.90 -9.57 -11.79
CA GLY A 56 14.08 -8.62 -12.88
C GLY A 56 12.76 -8.08 -13.43
N GLU A 57 11.68 -8.87 -13.37
CA GLU A 57 10.37 -8.46 -13.88
C GLU A 57 9.75 -7.33 -13.06
N ASN A 58 10.22 -7.09 -11.83
CA ASN A 58 9.80 -5.95 -11.00
C ASN A 58 10.11 -4.60 -11.67
N CYS A 59 11.02 -4.56 -12.65
CA CYS A 59 11.29 -3.35 -13.43
C CYS A 59 10.03 -2.79 -14.10
N ARG A 60 9.06 -3.64 -14.47
CA ARG A 60 7.78 -3.24 -15.10
C ARG A 60 6.92 -2.41 -14.15
N VAL A 61 6.95 -2.73 -12.87
CA VAL A 61 6.22 -1.95 -11.86
C VAL A 61 6.96 -0.65 -11.54
N LEU A 62 8.29 -0.65 -11.55
CA LEU A 62 9.08 0.58 -11.41
C LEU A 62 8.86 1.53 -12.61
N GLU A 63 8.77 1.00 -13.83
CA GLU A 63 8.36 1.74 -15.03
C GLU A 63 6.99 2.39 -14.82
N TRP A 64 6.00 1.65 -14.32
CA TRP A 64 4.70 2.22 -14.00
C TRP A 64 4.77 3.33 -12.94
N MET A 65 5.55 3.13 -11.87
CA MET A 65 5.76 4.17 -10.84
C MET A 65 6.41 5.43 -11.43
N PHE A 66 7.36 5.27 -12.35
CA PHE A 66 8.01 6.38 -13.04
C PHE A 66 6.99 7.22 -13.81
N ARG A 67 6.18 6.58 -14.65
CA ARG A 67 5.10 7.22 -15.42
C ARG A 67 4.09 7.93 -14.51
N ARG A 68 3.76 7.33 -13.34
CA ARG A 68 2.92 7.97 -12.33
C ARG A 68 3.56 9.24 -11.78
N ILE A 69 4.86 9.24 -11.50
CA ILE A 69 5.60 10.41 -11.01
C ILE A 69 5.59 11.54 -12.06
N GLU A 70 5.71 11.20 -13.34
CA GLU A 70 5.62 12.17 -14.46
C GLU A 70 4.21 12.71 -14.70
N GLY A 71 3.20 12.12 -14.07
CA GLY A 71 1.81 12.58 -14.14
C GLY A 71 1.01 11.94 -15.29
N GLU A 72 1.48 10.83 -15.85
CA GLU A 72 0.71 10.10 -16.85
C GLU A 72 -0.59 9.52 -16.28
N ASP A 73 -1.62 9.51 -17.13
CA ASP A 73 -2.91 8.89 -16.85
C ASP A 73 -2.85 7.37 -17.09
N CYS A 74 -2.16 6.68 -16.19
CA CYS A 74 -1.90 5.24 -16.26
C CYS A 74 -2.38 4.48 -15.00
N ALA A 75 -3.31 5.07 -14.24
CA ALA A 75 -3.86 4.46 -13.03
C ALA A 75 -5.39 4.55 -12.98
N LYS A 76 -6.01 3.54 -12.36
CA LYS A 76 -7.42 3.54 -12.01
C LYS A 76 -7.59 3.50 -10.48
N MET A 77 -8.70 4.08 -10.00
CA MET A 77 -9.03 4.06 -8.57
C MET A 77 -9.51 2.67 -8.14
N SER A 78 -9.06 2.25 -6.97
CA SER A 78 -9.57 1.09 -6.22
C SER A 78 -9.86 1.50 -4.77
N PRO A 79 -10.60 0.70 -3.98
CA PRO A 79 -10.79 0.92 -2.55
C PRO A 79 -9.49 1.09 -1.75
N LEU A 80 -8.37 0.53 -2.23
CA LEU A 80 -7.07 0.57 -1.57
C LEU A 80 -6.17 1.71 -2.05
N GLY A 81 -6.64 2.51 -3.02
CA GLY A 81 -5.88 3.55 -3.69
C GLY A 81 -5.73 3.32 -5.19
N TYR A 82 -4.79 4.01 -5.81
CA TYR A 82 -4.54 3.89 -7.25
C TYR A 82 -3.78 2.60 -7.58
N ILE A 83 -4.30 1.83 -8.55
CA ILE A 83 -3.64 0.67 -9.15
C ILE A 83 -3.38 0.94 -10.64
N PRO A 84 -2.52 0.16 -11.32
CA PRO A 84 -2.35 0.28 -12.76
C PRO A 84 -3.69 0.17 -13.50
N ALA A 85 -3.91 1.08 -14.46
CA ALA A 85 -5.03 0.96 -15.39
C ALA A 85 -4.82 -0.25 -16.32
N ASP A 86 -5.88 -0.69 -17.01
CA ASP A 86 -5.79 -1.83 -17.91
C ASP A 86 -4.79 -1.54 -19.05
N GLY A 87 -3.84 -2.44 -19.26
CA GLY A 87 -2.73 -2.25 -20.20
C GLY A 87 -1.64 -1.25 -19.77
N ALA A 88 -1.73 -0.66 -18.56
CA ALA A 88 -0.73 0.30 -18.10
C ALA A 88 0.60 -0.35 -17.68
N LEU A 89 0.60 -1.63 -17.36
CA LEU A 89 1.81 -2.43 -17.12
C LEU A 89 2.22 -3.15 -18.40
N ASN A 90 3.50 -3.08 -18.74
CA ASN A 90 4.07 -3.84 -19.84
C ASN A 90 4.15 -5.32 -19.45
N LEU A 91 3.32 -6.17 -20.06
CA LEU A 91 3.30 -7.62 -19.82
C LEU A 91 3.86 -8.43 -21.00
N ASN A 92 4.61 -7.80 -21.91
CA ASN A 92 5.24 -8.51 -23.02
C ASN A 92 6.17 -9.60 -22.49
N GLY A 93 5.94 -10.85 -22.91
CA GLY A 93 6.66 -12.04 -22.41
C GLY A 93 6.05 -12.68 -21.15
N LEU A 94 4.99 -12.12 -20.57
CA LEU A 94 4.35 -12.58 -19.33
C LEU A 94 2.88 -12.96 -19.55
N SER A 95 2.59 -13.74 -20.61
CA SER A 95 1.22 -14.11 -20.99
C SER A 95 0.46 -14.95 -19.96
N HIS A 96 1.16 -15.54 -19.00
CA HIS A 96 0.58 -16.35 -17.92
C HIS A 96 0.16 -15.51 -16.70
N VAL A 97 0.51 -14.22 -16.65
CA VAL A 97 0.21 -13.36 -15.51
C VAL A 97 -1.25 -12.92 -15.57
N ASN A 98 -1.99 -13.20 -14.50
CA ASN A 98 -3.40 -12.81 -14.35
C ASN A 98 -3.52 -11.52 -13.52
N MET A 99 -3.75 -10.39 -14.20
CA MET A 99 -3.85 -9.08 -13.56
C MET A 99 -5.10 -8.92 -12.70
N ASP A 100 -6.22 -9.52 -13.10
CA ASP A 100 -7.46 -9.47 -12.34
C ASP A 100 -7.28 -10.20 -11.00
N GLU A 101 -6.59 -11.34 -11.00
CA GLU A 101 -6.28 -12.06 -9.77
C GLU A 101 -5.26 -11.31 -8.90
N ILE A 102 -4.20 -10.74 -9.49
CA ILE A 102 -3.19 -9.95 -8.78
C ILE A 102 -3.79 -8.73 -8.08
N PHE A 103 -4.77 -8.07 -8.68
CA PHE A 103 -5.42 -6.88 -8.13
C PHE A 103 -6.78 -7.14 -7.52
N SER A 104 -7.23 -8.40 -7.46
CA SER A 104 -8.49 -8.76 -6.81
C SER A 104 -8.48 -8.36 -5.33
N ILE A 105 -9.62 -7.84 -4.86
CA ILE A 105 -9.83 -7.38 -3.50
C ILE A 105 -10.89 -8.28 -2.87
N ASP A 106 -10.47 -9.09 -1.90
CA ASP A 106 -11.40 -9.91 -1.11
C ASP A 106 -11.92 -9.10 0.07
N LYS A 107 -13.23 -8.85 0.10
CA LYS A 107 -13.85 -8.00 1.13
C LYS A 107 -13.63 -8.58 2.53
N GLY A 108 -13.83 -9.89 2.72
CA GLY A 108 -13.70 -10.54 4.02
C GLY A 108 -12.27 -10.48 4.56
N PHE A 109 -11.28 -10.68 3.71
CA PHE A 109 -9.86 -10.50 4.04
C PHE A 109 -9.59 -9.07 4.51
N TRP A 110 -10.07 -8.05 3.78
CA TRP A 110 -9.81 -6.66 4.14
C TRP A 110 -10.55 -6.21 5.39
N GLU A 111 -11.77 -6.70 5.62
CA GLU A 111 -12.49 -6.46 6.88
C GLU A 111 -11.72 -7.02 8.07
N GLU A 112 -11.08 -8.18 7.93
CA GLU A 112 -10.24 -8.75 8.98
C GLU A 112 -8.91 -8.00 9.14
N GLU A 113 -8.25 -7.64 8.03
CA GLU A 113 -7.03 -6.85 8.04
C GLU A 113 -7.24 -5.49 8.74
N ILE A 114 -8.37 -4.83 8.50
CA ILE A 114 -8.72 -3.57 9.18
C ILE A 114 -8.85 -3.76 10.70
N LYS A 115 -9.48 -4.86 11.16
CA LYS A 115 -9.59 -5.16 12.59
C LYS A 115 -8.22 -5.41 13.21
N GLU A 116 -7.36 -6.18 12.53
CA GLU A 116 -6.01 -6.47 12.99
C GLU A 116 -5.14 -5.20 13.04
N ILE A 117 -5.21 -4.33 12.03
CA ILE A 117 -4.52 -3.03 12.06
C ILE A 117 -5.05 -2.15 13.20
N ARG A 118 -6.36 -2.11 13.42
CA ARG A 118 -6.98 -1.34 14.52
C ARG A 118 -6.45 -1.81 15.87
N LYS A 119 -6.50 -3.13 16.11
CA LYS A 119 -5.97 -3.75 17.32
C LYS A 119 -4.48 -3.48 17.49
N TYR A 120 -3.69 -3.60 16.42
CA TYR A 120 -2.27 -3.28 16.44
C TYR A 120 -2.01 -1.83 16.86
N PHE A 121 -2.77 -0.88 16.30
CA PHE A 121 -2.63 0.52 16.69
C PHE A 121 -3.04 0.78 18.13
N ASP A 122 -4.14 0.20 18.60
CA ASP A 122 -4.59 0.33 19.98
C ASP A 122 -3.57 -0.25 20.98
N ASP A 123 -3.03 -1.43 20.69
CA ASP A 123 -2.09 -2.14 21.58
C ASP A 123 -0.68 -1.52 21.55
N GLN A 124 -0.20 -1.08 20.39
CA GLN A 124 1.22 -0.70 20.20
C GLN A 124 1.48 0.80 20.12
N VAL A 125 0.48 1.61 19.76
CA VAL A 125 0.61 3.07 19.59
C VAL A 125 -0.29 3.82 20.57
N ASN A 126 -1.46 3.28 20.88
CA ASN A 126 -2.40 3.77 21.89
C ASN A 126 -2.72 5.28 21.74
N THR A 127 -2.60 6.05 22.82
CA THR A 127 -2.90 7.48 22.88
C THR A 127 -1.93 8.33 22.08
N ASP A 128 -0.77 7.81 21.69
CA ASP A 128 0.18 8.49 20.81
C ASP A 128 -0.14 8.33 19.31
N LEU A 129 -1.20 7.59 18.94
CA LEU A 129 -1.61 7.44 17.53
C LEU A 129 -2.11 8.79 16.98
N PRO A 130 -1.52 9.32 15.90
CA PRO A 130 -1.99 10.57 15.31
C PRO A 130 -3.40 10.42 14.74
N CYS A 131 -4.25 11.43 14.96
CA CYS A 131 -5.63 11.43 14.47
C CYS A 131 -5.72 11.22 12.96
N ASP A 132 -4.79 11.76 12.16
CA ASP A 132 -4.78 11.57 10.71
C ASP A 132 -4.57 10.11 10.30
N VAL A 133 -3.73 9.37 11.03
CA VAL A 133 -3.52 7.92 10.79
C VAL A 133 -4.78 7.14 11.16
N ALA A 134 -5.40 7.45 12.31
CA ALA A 134 -6.67 6.85 12.71
C ALA A 134 -7.78 7.11 11.67
N ASN A 135 -7.84 8.34 11.15
CA ASN A 135 -8.79 8.74 10.12
C ASN A 135 -8.56 7.98 8.79
N GLN A 136 -7.31 7.71 8.40
CA GLN A 136 -7.02 6.90 7.21
C GLN A 136 -7.55 5.47 7.35
N LEU A 137 -7.45 4.86 8.54
CA LEU A 137 -8.02 3.53 8.79
C LEU A 137 -9.56 3.55 8.72
N LEU A 138 -10.20 4.57 9.30
CA LEU A 138 -11.66 4.75 9.21
C LEU A 138 -12.14 4.94 7.77
N GLN A 139 -11.43 5.74 6.98
CA GLN A 139 -11.77 5.93 5.57
C GLN A 139 -11.56 4.66 4.75
N LEU A 140 -10.53 3.86 5.07
CA LEU A 140 -10.34 2.55 4.46
C LEU A 140 -11.52 1.62 4.77
N GLU A 141 -11.95 1.55 6.02
CA GLU A 141 -13.12 0.77 6.45
C GLU A 141 -14.39 1.17 5.70
N GLN A 142 -14.63 2.46 5.52
CA GLN A 142 -15.77 2.96 4.73
C GLN A 142 -15.69 2.51 3.28
N ARG A 143 -14.52 2.61 2.62
CA ARG A 143 -14.36 2.17 1.23
C ARG A 143 -14.55 0.66 1.07
N ILE A 144 -14.06 -0.15 2.00
CA ILE A 144 -14.19 -1.61 1.97
C ILE A 144 -15.63 -2.05 2.25
N SER A 145 -16.36 -1.40 3.15
CA SER A 145 -17.76 -1.75 3.43
C SER A 145 -18.68 -1.56 2.23
N GLN A 146 -18.32 -0.67 1.30
CA GLN A 146 -19.05 -0.36 0.06
C GLN A 146 -18.73 -1.29 -1.14
N LEU A 147 -17.77 -2.20 -1.00
CA LEU A 147 -17.51 -3.27 -1.97
C LEU A 147 -18.66 -4.28 -2.00
#